data_AF-A0A2V8DAN2-F1
#
_entry.id   AF-A0A2V8DAN2-F1
#
_cell.length_a   1.000
_cell.length_b   1.000
_cell.length_c   1.000
_cell.angle_alpha   90.00
_cell.angle_beta   90.00
_cell.angle_gamma   90.00
#
_symmetry.space_group_name_H-M   'P 1'
#
loop_
_entity.id
_entity.type
_entity.pdbx_description
1 polymer ?
#
loop_
_entity_poly.entity_id
_entity_poly.type
_entity_poly.pdbx_seq_one_letter_code
_entity_poly.pdbx_strand_id
1 'polypeptide(L)'
;MGDFDPYCIPVPTDSRLPLSGQPLCGLYAVSAAKFSTQTTNNLIMRQTDFPGGAQTDVFNGVDVTINARLPHGAFLTGGTSTGRERFNNCYAAARPDLVPLVYSNFSSAATTLSNNPSGFCSVVPPFQTQLKLQGSYPLPWDFQLSGSFGSGPGIPILASYQIPNALVAPSLGRNLPGNVSSVNIAAIIPPLTLFEDRINQLDLRLTKIFRLAGNRRFRANLDVYNVLNGSGILSENYTYGPAWQKPTQILDGRMLKFGGQFSF
;
A
#
# COMPACT_ATOMS: atom_id res chain seq x y z
N MET A 1 13.70 -17.87 26.17
CA MET A 1 13.00 -18.16 24.89
C MET A 1 12.52 -19.62 24.81
N GLY A 2 12.16 -20.27 25.93
CA GLY A 2 11.67 -21.66 25.91
C GLY A 2 10.15 -21.80 25.78
N ASP A 3 9.44 -20.68 25.62
CA ASP A 3 7.98 -20.64 25.56
C ASP A 3 7.44 -20.69 24.12
N PHE A 4 8.32 -20.62 23.12
CA PHE A 4 7.97 -20.63 21.70
C PHE A 4 8.94 -21.50 20.91
N ASP A 5 8.41 -22.25 19.94
CA ASP A 5 9.17 -23.07 19.02
C ASP A 5 9.20 -22.39 17.64
N PRO A 6 10.39 -22.16 17.04
CA PRO A 6 10.49 -21.62 15.70
C PRO A 6 10.11 -22.68 14.65
N TYR A 7 9.52 -22.23 13.53
CA TYR A 7 9.24 -23.08 12.39
C TYR A 7 9.39 -22.31 11.07
N CYS A 8 9.43 -23.07 9.98
CA CYS A 8 9.39 -22.56 8.62
C CYS A 8 8.18 -23.16 7.89
N ILE A 9 7.77 -22.49 6.83
CA ILE A 9 6.71 -22.96 5.93
C ILE A 9 7.23 -22.95 4.49
N PRO A 10 6.79 -23.86 3.63
CA PRO A 10 7.07 -23.74 2.21
C PRO A 10 6.22 -22.59 1.62
N VAL A 11 6.87 -21.63 0.97
CA VAL A 11 6.16 -20.67 0.12
C VAL A 11 5.58 -21.44 -1.07
N PRO A 12 4.29 -21.26 -1.40
CA PRO A 12 3.68 -21.93 -2.54
C PRO A 12 4.46 -21.76 -3.84
N THR A 13 4.47 -22.80 -4.67
CA THR A 13 5.08 -22.75 -6.01
C THR A 13 4.16 -22.01 -6.98
N ASP A 14 4.31 -20.69 -7.03
CA ASP A 14 3.66 -19.79 -7.99
C ASP A 14 4.72 -18.86 -8.58
N SER A 15 4.76 -18.68 -9.91
CA SER A 15 5.75 -17.82 -10.58
C SER A 15 5.59 -16.34 -10.24
N ARG A 16 4.43 -15.93 -9.71
CA ARG A 16 4.15 -14.56 -9.28
C ARG A 16 4.73 -14.25 -7.89
N LEU A 17 5.16 -15.27 -7.15
CA LEU A 17 5.79 -15.11 -5.84
C LEU A 17 7.31 -15.01 -5.99
N PRO A 18 7.98 -14.00 -5.38
CA PRO A 18 9.43 -13.84 -5.47
C PRO A 18 10.20 -14.94 -4.73
N LEU A 19 9.61 -15.52 -3.67
CA LEU A 19 10.17 -16.61 -2.88
C LEU A 19 9.55 -17.98 -3.23
N SER A 20 9.04 -18.14 -4.45
CA SER A 20 8.37 -19.36 -4.91
C SER A 20 9.16 -20.63 -4.57
N GLY A 21 8.53 -21.55 -3.83
CA GLY A 21 9.14 -22.83 -3.44
C GLY A 21 10.25 -22.74 -2.38
N GLN A 22 10.61 -21.55 -1.90
CA GLN A 22 11.60 -21.38 -0.84
C GLN A 22 10.95 -21.53 0.55
N PRO A 23 11.69 -21.98 1.57
CA PRO A 23 11.21 -21.96 2.95
C PRO A 23 11.17 -20.53 3.50
N LEU A 24 10.04 -20.15 4.09
CA LEU A 24 9.87 -18.89 4.82
C LEU A 24 9.96 -19.17 6.32
N CYS A 25 11.00 -18.63 6.95
CA CYS A 25 11.41 -18.96 8.32
C CYS A 25 11.29 -17.79 9.31
N GLY A 26 11.46 -18.10 10.59
CA GLY A 26 11.32 -17.14 11.69
C GLY A 26 9.87 -16.87 12.06
N LEU A 27 9.03 -17.88 11.87
CA LEU A 27 7.69 -17.95 12.43
C LEU A 27 7.77 -18.69 13.77
N TYR A 28 6.87 -18.39 14.70
CA TYR A 28 6.90 -18.96 16.03
C TYR A 28 5.53 -19.46 16.47
N ALA A 29 5.50 -20.62 17.12
CA ALA A 29 4.31 -21.18 17.75
C ALA A 29 4.57 -21.36 19.24
N VAL A 30 3.58 -21.07 20.09
CA VAL A 30 3.67 -21.30 21.54
C VAL A 30 3.99 -22.77 21.81
N SER A 31 4.98 -23.04 22.66
CA SER A 31 5.43 -24.40 22.98
C SER A 31 4.33 -25.22 23.64
N ALA A 32 4.30 -26.53 23.40
CA ALA A 32 3.25 -27.41 23.90
C ALA A 32 3.13 -27.38 25.44
N ALA A 33 4.26 -27.22 26.14
CA ALA A 33 4.32 -27.13 27.59
C ALA A 33 3.73 -25.81 28.16
N LYS A 34 3.58 -24.78 27.32
CA LYS A 34 3.20 -23.43 27.74
C LYS A 34 1.82 -22.98 27.26
N PHE A 35 1.24 -23.71 26.30
CA PHE A 35 -0.07 -23.38 25.74
C PHE A 35 -1.19 -23.33 26.79
N SER A 36 -1.19 -24.22 27.79
CA SER A 36 -2.22 -24.24 28.85
C SER A 36 -1.89 -23.38 30.06
N THR A 37 -0.70 -22.77 30.13
CA THR A 37 -0.20 -22.01 31.29
C THR A 37 0.10 -20.55 30.95
N GLN A 38 -0.30 -20.10 29.75
CA GLN A 38 -0.02 -18.76 29.26
C GLN A 38 -0.79 -17.71 30.08
N THR A 39 -0.14 -17.22 31.12
CA THR A 39 -0.61 -16.08 31.92
C THR A 39 -0.18 -14.84 31.17
N THR A 40 -1.12 -14.12 30.57
CA THR A 40 -0.82 -12.90 29.81
C THR A 40 -0.29 -11.84 30.77
N ASN A 41 1.02 -11.58 30.70
CA ASN A 41 1.65 -10.54 31.52
C ASN A 41 1.92 -9.33 30.63
N ASN A 42 1.09 -8.30 30.74
CA ASN A 42 1.19 -7.10 29.91
C ASN A 42 2.27 -6.17 30.47
N LEU A 43 3.51 -6.44 30.10
CA LEU A 43 4.65 -5.59 30.44
C LEU A 43 4.91 -4.59 29.31
N ILE A 44 4.93 -3.30 29.64
CA ILE A 44 5.33 -2.25 28.71
C ILE A 44 6.83 -2.04 28.90
N MET A 45 7.60 -2.30 27.85
CA MET A 45 9.06 -2.12 27.81
C MET A 45 9.42 -1.13 26.72
N ARG A 46 10.56 -0.44 26.86
CA ARG A 46 11.03 0.45 25.79
C ARG A 46 11.67 -0.40 24.70
N GLN A 47 11.54 0.06 23.47
CA GLN A 47 12.07 -0.66 22.33
C GLN A 47 13.61 -0.82 22.38
N THR A 48 14.30 0.16 22.95
CA THR A 48 15.75 0.17 23.14
C THR A 48 16.25 -0.92 24.11
N ASP A 49 15.34 -1.54 24.86
CA ASP A 49 15.67 -2.58 25.84
C ASP A 49 15.88 -3.96 25.17
N PHE A 50 15.65 -4.06 23.85
CA PHE A 50 15.74 -5.30 23.09
C PHE A 50 17.01 -5.38 22.21
N PRO A 51 17.67 -6.55 22.14
CA PRO A 51 18.73 -6.80 21.17
C PRO A 51 18.15 -6.78 19.75
N GLY A 52 18.73 -5.97 18.86
CA GLY A 52 18.20 -5.70 17.51
C GLY A 52 18.02 -4.22 17.18
N GLY A 53 18.21 -3.34 18.17
CA GLY A 53 18.23 -1.89 17.98
C GLY A 53 16.84 -1.25 18.01
N ALA A 54 16.81 0.08 17.91
CA ALA A 54 15.57 0.83 17.78
C ALA A 54 14.97 0.67 16.38
N GLN A 55 13.68 0.97 16.24
CA GLN A 55 12.94 0.84 15.01
C GLN A 55 13.41 2.00 14.17
N THR A 56 13.81 1.70 12.95
CA THR A 56 14.19 2.76 12.01
C THR A 56 13.15 2.83 10.94
N ASP A 57 12.67 4.03 10.66
CA ASP A 57 11.86 4.33 9.50
C ASP A 57 12.44 5.57 8.84
N VAL A 58 12.97 5.40 7.62
CA VAL A 58 13.82 6.39 6.97
C VAL A 58 13.32 6.62 5.55
N PHE A 59 12.67 7.76 5.37
CA PHE A 59 12.32 8.27 4.05
C PHE A 59 13.54 8.89 3.36
N ASN A 60 13.78 8.48 2.12
CA ASN A 60 14.74 9.11 1.22
C ASN A 60 14.00 9.51 -0.04
N GLY A 61 14.01 10.80 -0.37
CA GLY A 61 13.33 11.27 -1.56
C GLY A 61 13.79 12.65 -2.02
N VAL A 62 13.36 12.98 -3.22
CA VAL A 62 13.56 14.27 -3.87
C VAL A 62 12.22 14.69 -4.46
N ASP A 63 11.80 15.90 -4.09
CA ASP A 63 10.58 16.52 -4.57
C ASP A 63 10.93 17.76 -5.40
N VAL A 64 10.34 17.85 -6.59
CA VAL A 64 10.45 19.02 -7.45
C VAL A 64 9.05 19.53 -7.70
N THR A 65 8.81 20.79 -7.35
CA THR A 65 7.52 21.45 -7.57
C THR A 65 7.73 22.64 -8.50
N ILE A 66 6.84 22.78 -9.47
CA ILE A 66 6.77 23.91 -10.37
C ILE A 66 5.46 24.66 -10.16
N ASN A 67 5.57 25.99 -10.12
CA ASN A 67 4.42 26.89 -10.13
C ASN A 67 4.75 28.02 -11.10
N ALA A 68 4.09 28.02 -12.25
CA ALA A 68 4.33 28.96 -13.32
C ALA A 68 3.05 29.71 -13.69
N ARG A 69 3.16 31.04 -13.79
CA ARG A 69 2.19 31.88 -14.47
C ARG A 69 2.73 32.18 -15.86
N LEU A 70 1.96 31.80 -16.87
CA LEU A 70 2.31 31.92 -18.27
C LEU A 70 1.64 33.18 -18.85
N PRO A 71 2.11 33.69 -20.00
CA PRO A 71 1.44 34.78 -20.71
C PRO A 71 -0.03 34.46 -21.01
N HIS A 72 -0.83 35.49 -21.24
CA HIS A 72 -2.25 35.38 -21.58
C HIS A 72 -3.12 34.74 -20.47
N GLY A 73 -2.69 34.84 -19.21
CA GLY A 73 -3.48 34.39 -18.05
C GLY A 73 -3.50 32.87 -17.86
N ALA A 74 -2.63 32.14 -18.55
CA ALA A 74 -2.45 30.72 -18.36
C ALA A 74 -1.61 30.42 -17.10
N PHE A 75 -1.81 29.24 -16.53
CA PHE A 75 -0.97 28.76 -15.43
C PHE A 75 -0.69 27.27 -15.57
N LEU A 76 0.44 26.86 -15.01
CA LEU A 76 0.84 25.48 -14.86
C LEU A 76 1.38 25.28 -13.45
N THR A 77 0.82 24.33 -12.71
CA THR A 77 1.31 23.93 -11.40
C THR A 77 1.49 22.42 -11.37
N GLY A 78 2.47 21.94 -10.65
CA GLY A 78 2.62 20.51 -10.47
C GLY A 78 3.97 20.16 -9.90
N GLY A 79 4.31 18.88 -9.94
CA GLY A 79 5.56 18.42 -9.41
C GLY A 79 5.75 16.92 -9.59
N THR A 80 6.98 16.51 -9.36
CA THR A 80 7.36 15.12 -9.24
C THR A 80 7.89 14.89 -7.83
N SER A 81 7.58 13.72 -7.29
CA SER A 81 8.05 13.27 -6.00
C SER A 81 8.60 11.88 -6.20
N THR A 82 9.91 11.72 -6.01
CA THR A 82 10.60 10.44 -6.12
C THR A 82 11.14 10.06 -4.77
N GLY A 83 10.68 8.96 -4.20
CA GLY A 83 11.06 8.58 -2.86
C GLY A 83 10.92 7.09 -2.58
N ARG A 84 11.51 6.68 -1.47
CA ARG A 84 11.31 5.38 -0.84
C ARG A 84 11.33 5.55 0.67
N GLU A 85 10.65 4.67 1.35
CA GLU A 85 10.63 4.59 2.80
C GLU A 85 11.22 3.24 3.21
N ARG A 86 12.36 3.27 3.91
CA ARG A 86 13.02 2.05 4.40
C ARG A 86 12.68 1.88 5.87
N PHE A 87 12.15 0.71 6.22
CA PHE A 87 11.87 0.40 7.61
C PHE A 87 12.65 -0.82 8.09
N ASN A 88 12.98 -0.81 9.37
CA ASN A 88 13.59 -1.92 10.08
C ASN A 88 12.93 -2.06 11.46
N ASN A 89 12.24 -3.17 11.68
CA ASN A 89 11.64 -3.56 12.94
C ASN A 89 12.15 -4.93 13.42
N CYS A 90 13.37 -5.32 13.02
CA CYS A 90 13.96 -6.63 13.34
C CYS A 90 14.17 -6.88 14.85
N TYR A 91 14.14 -5.85 15.69
CA TYR A 91 14.11 -6.00 17.15
C TYR A 91 12.96 -6.90 17.64
N ALA A 92 11.82 -6.90 16.94
CA ALA A 92 10.65 -7.72 17.26
C ALA A 92 10.64 -9.07 16.54
N ALA A 93 11.44 -9.24 15.48
CA ALA A 93 11.39 -10.40 14.61
C ALA A 93 11.82 -11.71 15.29
N ALA A 94 12.68 -11.63 16.32
CA ALA A 94 13.09 -12.78 17.13
C ALA A 94 12.33 -12.88 18.46
N ARG A 95 11.25 -12.09 18.63
CA ARG A 95 10.55 -11.92 19.90
C ARG A 95 9.05 -12.14 19.74
N PRO A 96 8.61 -13.41 19.65
CA PRO A 96 7.18 -13.73 19.54
C PRO A 96 6.37 -13.37 20.78
N ASP A 97 7.05 -13.03 21.88
CA ASP A 97 6.49 -12.49 23.12
C ASP A 97 6.09 -11.01 23.02
N LEU A 98 6.48 -10.31 21.96
CA LEU A 98 6.14 -8.90 21.75
C LEU A 98 4.90 -8.75 20.87
N VAL A 99 3.98 -7.91 21.34
CA VAL A 99 2.90 -7.34 20.53
C VAL A 99 3.13 -5.84 20.43
N PRO A 100 3.71 -5.34 19.32
CA PRO A 100 3.84 -3.91 19.07
C PRO A 100 2.48 -3.21 19.14
N LEU A 101 2.34 -2.32 20.13
CA LEU A 101 1.11 -1.55 20.39
C LEU A 101 0.97 -0.32 19.47
N VAL A 102 1.98 -0.01 18.65
CA VAL A 102 2.01 1.16 17.77
C VAL A 102 2.74 0.75 16.48
N TYR A 103 2.16 1.05 15.31
CA TYR A 103 2.55 0.70 13.94
C TYR A 103 2.02 -0.64 13.39
N SER A 104 0.75 -0.60 12.97
CA SER A 104 0.24 -1.43 11.88
C SER A 104 0.73 -0.84 10.55
N ASN A 105 1.91 -1.28 10.07
CA ASN A 105 2.15 -1.27 8.63
C ASN A 105 1.05 -2.12 7.97
N PHE A 106 0.70 -1.83 6.71
CA PHE A 106 -0.46 -2.31 5.93
C PHE A 106 -0.63 -3.85 5.77
N SER A 107 -0.10 -4.68 6.67
CA SER A 107 -0.49 -6.07 6.88
C SER A 107 -1.77 -6.12 7.74
N SER A 108 -2.92 -6.10 7.08
CA SER A 108 -4.19 -6.46 7.69
C SER A 108 -4.19 -7.93 8.10
N ALA A 109 -3.81 -8.24 9.36
CA ALA A 109 -4.36 -9.31 10.20
C ALA A 109 -3.52 -9.54 11.47
N ALA A 110 -4.24 -9.60 12.59
CA ALA A 110 -3.86 -10.15 13.89
C ALA A 110 -3.04 -9.28 14.85
N THR A 111 -3.58 -9.18 16.06
CA THR A 111 -2.97 -8.84 17.36
C THR A 111 -1.79 -9.75 17.75
N THR A 112 -1.11 -10.35 16.78
CA THR A 112 0.06 -11.22 16.98
C THR A 112 1.05 -11.00 15.83
N LEU A 113 2.04 -10.14 16.07
CA LEU A 113 3.28 -10.08 15.25
C LEU A 113 4.12 -11.38 15.33
N SER A 114 3.61 -12.42 16.01
CA SER A 114 4.18 -13.77 16.10
C SER A 114 4.35 -14.50 14.74
N ASN A 115 3.73 -14.02 13.66
CA ASN A 115 3.81 -14.64 12.33
C ASN A 115 4.17 -13.66 11.20
N ASN A 116 4.96 -12.61 11.51
CA ASN A 116 5.68 -11.89 10.46
C ASN A 116 7.04 -12.58 10.25
N PRO A 117 7.35 -13.11 9.06
CA PRO A 117 8.60 -13.80 8.83
C PRO A 117 9.79 -12.92 9.21
N SER A 118 10.76 -13.50 9.94
CA SER A 118 12.00 -12.79 10.30
C SER A 118 12.72 -12.17 9.09
N GLY A 119 12.53 -12.71 7.89
CA GLY A 119 13.10 -12.17 6.66
C GLY A 119 12.47 -10.84 6.17
N PHE A 120 11.29 -10.45 6.67
CA PHE A 120 10.57 -9.24 6.23
C PHE A 120 10.61 -8.11 7.25
N CYS A 121 11.47 -8.21 8.27
CA CYS A 121 11.60 -7.19 9.29
C CYS A 121 12.43 -5.97 8.88
N SER A 122 13.26 -6.12 7.84
CA SER A 122 14.02 -5.03 7.26
C SER A 122 13.77 -5.00 5.77
N VAL A 123 13.08 -3.99 5.29
CA VAL A 123 12.70 -3.87 3.88
C VAL A 123 13.25 -2.58 3.31
N VAL A 124 13.80 -2.70 2.11
CA VAL A 124 14.29 -1.59 1.32
C VAL A 124 13.50 -1.53 0.01
N PRO A 125 12.36 -0.82 -0.01
CA PRO A 125 11.59 -0.61 -1.22
C PRO A 125 12.41 0.08 -2.31
N PRO A 126 12.08 -0.15 -3.60
CA PRO A 126 12.62 0.62 -4.70
C PRO A 126 12.16 2.08 -4.60
N PHE A 127 12.90 2.99 -5.25
CA PHE A 127 12.43 4.35 -5.43
C PHE A 127 11.22 4.37 -6.36
N GLN A 128 10.17 5.05 -5.94
CA GLN A 128 8.95 5.25 -6.73
C GLN A 128 8.80 6.73 -7.08
N THR A 129 8.38 7.00 -8.30
CA THR A 129 8.18 8.37 -8.80
C THR A 129 6.70 8.61 -9.09
N GLN A 130 6.12 9.59 -8.42
CA GLN A 130 4.81 10.15 -8.74
C GLN A 130 4.95 11.51 -9.42
N LEU A 131 4.08 11.78 -10.39
CA LEU A 131 4.00 13.03 -11.12
C LEU A 131 2.55 13.52 -11.06
N LYS A 132 2.37 14.79 -10.70
CA LYS A 132 1.07 15.47 -10.73
C LYS A 132 1.25 16.81 -11.42
N LEU A 133 0.51 17.05 -12.49
CA LEU A 133 0.51 18.30 -13.25
C LEU A 133 -0.91 18.78 -13.40
N GLN A 134 -1.13 20.09 -13.33
CA GLN A 134 -2.42 20.70 -13.63
C GLN A 134 -2.21 22.11 -14.19
N GLY A 135 -3.11 22.54 -15.05
CA GLY A 135 -3.01 23.85 -15.66
C GLY A 135 -4.32 24.32 -16.26
N SER A 136 -4.35 25.61 -16.58
CA SER A 136 -5.43 26.18 -17.38
C SER A 136 -4.88 27.20 -18.39
N TYR A 137 -5.57 27.28 -19.52
CA TYR A 137 -5.27 28.18 -20.61
C TYR A 137 -6.57 28.88 -21.06
N PRO A 138 -6.67 30.20 -20.87
CA PRO A 138 -7.75 30.99 -21.46
C PRO A 138 -7.66 30.97 -22.99
N LEU A 139 -8.75 30.63 -23.64
CA LEU A 139 -8.90 30.62 -25.09
C LEU A 139 -9.70 31.86 -25.55
N PRO A 140 -9.61 32.24 -26.84
CA PRO A 140 -10.47 33.27 -27.41
C PRO A 140 -11.96 32.97 -27.21
N TRP A 141 -12.79 34.01 -27.32
CA TRP A 141 -14.24 33.93 -27.15
C TRP A 141 -14.67 33.38 -25.78
N ASP A 142 -13.97 33.74 -24.71
CA ASP A 142 -14.37 33.39 -23.34
C ASP A 142 -14.43 31.89 -23.05
N PHE A 143 -13.66 31.11 -23.80
CA PHE A 143 -13.39 29.72 -23.48
C PHE A 143 -12.19 29.61 -22.54
N GLN A 144 -12.14 28.54 -21.76
CA GLN A 144 -10.99 28.16 -20.96
C GLN A 144 -10.84 26.65 -21.04
N LEU A 145 -9.63 26.20 -21.40
CA LEU A 145 -9.25 24.80 -21.34
C LEU A 145 -8.43 24.58 -20.07
N SER A 146 -8.80 23.58 -19.27
CA SER A 146 -8.04 23.17 -18.10
C SER A 146 -7.78 21.67 -18.17
N GLY A 147 -6.71 21.22 -17.54
CA GLY A 147 -6.40 19.80 -17.45
C GLY A 147 -5.58 19.45 -16.22
N SER A 148 -5.72 18.22 -15.77
CA SER A 148 -4.90 17.60 -14.73
C SER A 148 -4.40 16.26 -15.22
N PHE A 149 -3.12 16.01 -15.00
CA PHE A 149 -2.45 14.76 -15.30
C PHE A 149 -1.82 14.20 -14.02
N GLY A 150 -2.20 13.00 -13.65
CA GLY A 150 -1.61 12.23 -12.55
C GLY A 150 -0.95 10.97 -13.09
N SER A 151 0.25 10.68 -12.62
CA SER A 151 0.96 9.45 -12.97
C SER A 151 1.69 8.95 -11.74
N GLY A 152 1.29 7.81 -11.20
CA GLY A 152 1.84 7.24 -9.97
C GLY A 152 2.00 5.73 -10.06
N PRO A 153 2.86 5.13 -9.21
CA PRO A 153 2.94 3.68 -9.11
C PRO A 153 1.56 3.07 -8.80
N GLY A 154 1.35 1.83 -9.22
CA GLY A 154 0.18 1.07 -8.82
C GLY A 154 0.17 0.78 -7.31
N ILE A 155 -0.89 0.12 -6.85
CA ILE A 155 -0.95 -0.37 -5.48
C ILE A 155 0.15 -1.40 -5.21
N PRO A 156 0.67 -1.51 -3.97
CA PRO A 156 1.60 -2.58 -3.64
C PRO A 156 0.91 -3.95 -3.71
N ILE A 157 1.59 -4.93 -4.28
CA ILE A 157 1.12 -6.31 -4.33
C ILE A 157 1.44 -6.96 -2.98
N LEU A 158 0.40 -7.46 -2.31
CA LEU A 158 0.51 -8.13 -1.02
C LEU A 158 -0.02 -9.56 -1.11
N ALA A 159 0.52 -10.44 -0.25
CA ALA A 159 0.08 -11.82 -0.17
C ALA A 159 0.09 -12.29 1.28
N SER A 160 -1.09 -12.55 1.84
CA SER A 160 -1.26 -13.32 3.09
C SER A 160 -1.59 -14.76 2.75
N TYR A 161 -1.25 -15.71 3.61
CA TYR A 161 -1.46 -17.13 3.32
C TYR A 161 -2.05 -17.87 4.52
N GLN A 162 -3.18 -18.55 4.30
CA GLN A 162 -3.78 -19.46 5.26
C GLN A 162 -3.17 -20.84 5.10
N ILE A 163 -2.41 -21.27 6.09
CA ILE A 163 -1.60 -22.48 6.00
C ILE A 163 -2.23 -23.57 6.86
N PRO A 164 -2.62 -24.71 6.29
CA PRO A 164 -3.11 -25.83 7.07
C PRO A 164 -2.00 -26.41 7.96
N ASN A 165 -2.40 -26.90 9.13
CA ASN A 165 -1.49 -27.52 10.09
C ASN A 165 -0.63 -28.65 9.48
N ALA A 166 -1.15 -29.35 8.47
CA ALA A 166 -0.41 -30.39 7.75
C ALA A 166 0.89 -29.91 7.09
N LEU A 167 0.99 -28.62 6.72
CA LEU A 167 2.22 -28.03 6.15
C LEU A 167 3.15 -27.45 7.22
N VAL A 168 2.61 -27.09 8.39
CA VAL A 168 3.39 -26.55 9.51
C VAL A 168 4.01 -27.66 10.35
N ALA A 169 3.24 -28.72 10.63
CA ALA A 169 3.63 -29.78 11.55
C ALA A 169 4.97 -30.48 11.22
N PRO A 170 5.33 -30.73 9.94
CA PRO A 170 6.63 -31.30 9.60
C PRO A 170 7.80 -30.41 10.01
N SER A 171 7.69 -29.09 9.85
CA SER A 171 8.75 -28.16 10.26
C SER A 171 8.74 -27.86 11.75
N LEU A 172 7.56 -27.85 12.39
CA LEU A 172 7.41 -27.58 13.82
C LEU A 172 7.72 -28.82 14.68
N GLY A 173 7.72 -30.02 14.08
CA GLY A 173 7.90 -31.30 14.78
C GLY A 173 6.68 -31.75 15.59
N ARG A 174 5.56 -31.02 15.51
CA ARG A 174 4.31 -31.27 16.22
C ARG A 174 3.16 -30.48 15.58
N ASN A 175 1.93 -30.82 15.94
CA ASN A 175 0.77 -30.02 15.55
C ASN A 175 0.79 -28.62 16.20
N LEU A 176 0.15 -27.67 15.52
CA LEU A 176 -0.14 -26.34 16.03
C LEU A 176 -0.87 -26.44 17.38
N PRO A 177 -0.53 -25.55 18.33
CA PRO A 177 -1.15 -25.55 19.64
C PRO A 177 -2.67 -25.25 19.56
N GLY A 178 -3.44 -25.78 20.51
CA GLY A 178 -4.89 -25.57 20.56
C GLY A 178 -5.71 -26.35 19.54
N ASN A 179 -5.12 -27.35 18.86
CA ASN A 179 -5.76 -28.15 17.82
C ASN A 179 -6.35 -27.30 16.69
N VAL A 180 -5.74 -26.15 16.39
CA VAL A 180 -6.15 -25.32 15.26
C VAL A 180 -5.82 -26.02 13.94
N SER A 181 -6.74 -25.92 12.98
CA SER A 181 -6.58 -26.55 11.67
C SER A 181 -5.65 -25.79 10.74
N SER A 182 -5.44 -24.49 10.99
CA SER A 182 -4.62 -23.61 10.15
C SER A 182 -4.11 -22.39 10.93
N VAL A 183 -3.13 -21.72 10.35
CA VAL A 183 -2.60 -20.44 10.83
C VAL A 183 -2.54 -19.43 9.68
N ASN A 184 -2.87 -18.18 9.97
CA ASN A 184 -2.68 -17.09 9.01
C ASN A 184 -1.26 -16.54 9.10
N ILE A 185 -0.61 -16.44 7.95
CA ILE A 185 0.66 -15.73 7.76
C ILE A 185 0.35 -14.45 7.02
N ALA A 186 0.65 -13.32 7.65
CA ALA A 186 0.22 -12.02 7.15
C ALA A 186 0.93 -11.59 5.85
N ALA A 187 2.17 -12.07 5.64
CA ALA A 187 2.97 -11.73 4.47
C ALA A 187 3.82 -12.93 4.01
N ILE A 188 3.72 -13.29 2.74
CA ILE A 188 4.64 -14.21 2.02
C ILE A 188 5.42 -13.49 0.89
N ILE A 189 5.20 -12.19 0.76
CA ILE A 189 5.94 -11.26 -0.11
C ILE A 189 6.51 -10.16 0.79
N PRO A 190 7.76 -9.72 0.59
CA PRO A 190 8.26 -8.54 1.28
C PRO A 190 7.38 -7.33 0.92
N PRO A 191 6.75 -6.66 1.89
CA PRO A 191 5.80 -5.58 1.62
C PRO A 191 6.47 -4.41 0.90
N LEU A 192 5.73 -3.68 0.07
CA LEU A 192 6.22 -2.51 -0.69
C LEU A 192 7.41 -2.82 -1.64
N THR A 193 7.62 -4.09 -2.02
CA THR A 193 8.67 -4.45 -3.01
C THR A 193 8.12 -4.74 -4.39
N LEU A 194 6.85 -5.13 -4.49
CA LEU A 194 6.12 -5.38 -5.74
C LEU A 194 4.93 -4.44 -5.81
N PHE A 195 4.63 -3.97 -7.01
CA PHE A 195 3.56 -3.02 -7.28
C PHE A 195 2.84 -3.40 -8.56
N GLU A 196 1.55 -3.09 -8.61
CA GLU A 196 0.74 -3.13 -9.82
C GLU A 196 1.22 -2.10 -10.84
N ASP A 197 0.69 -2.24 -12.06
CA ASP A 197 0.99 -1.35 -13.16
C ASP A 197 0.75 0.13 -12.82
N ARG A 198 1.60 0.98 -13.39
CA ARG A 198 1.56 2.43 -13.19
C ARG A 198 0.23 3.01 -13.66
N ILE A 199 -0.41 3.79 -12.79
CA ILE A 199 -1.70 4.42 -13.08
C ILE A 199 -1.45 5.79 -13.71
N ASN A 200 -2.03 6.04 -14.89
CA ASN A 200 -2.00 7.32 -15.58
C ASN A 200 -3.43 7.85 -15.76
N GLN A 201 -3.68 9.07 -15.29
CA GLN A 201 -4.97 9.72 -15.37
C GLN A 201 -4.82 11.09 -16.00
N LEU A 202 -5.62 11.36 -17.02
CA LEU A 202 -5.75 12.67 -17.63
C LEU A 202 -7.20 13.09 -17.50
N ASP A 203 -7.46 14.24 -16.87
CA ASP A 203 -8.75 14.87 -16.83
C ASP A 203 -8.68 16.20 -17.57
N LEU A 204 -9.73 16.52 -18.31
CA LEU A 204 -9.84 17.75 -19.07
C LEU A 204 -11.15 18.45 -18.74
N ARG A 205 -11.11 19.78 -18.70
CA ARG A 205 -12.27 20.65 -18.54
C ARG A 205 -12.28 21.70 -19.64
N LEU A 206 -13.39 21.80 -20.34
CA LEU A 206 -13.69 22.96 -21.19
C LEU A 206 -14.75 23.81 -20.49
N THR A 207 -14.44 25.08 -20.27
CA THR A 207 -15.35 26.05 -19.68
C THR A 207 -15.69 27.12 -20.71
N LYS A 208 -16.98 27.40 -20.89
CA LYS A 208 -17.48 28.59 -21.58
C LYS A 208 -17.97 29.60 -20.56
N ILE A 209 -17.51 30.84 -20.68
CA ILE A 209 -17.89 31.94 -19.80
C ILE A 209 -18.86 32.85 -20.56
N PHE A 210 -20.05 33.03 -19.99
CA PHE A 210 -21.04 33.98 -20.44
C PHE A 210 -21.01 35.20 -19.52
N ARG A 211 -20.64 36.36 -20.07
CA ARG A 211 -20.78 37.65 -19.40
C ARG A 211 -22.22 38.14 -19.60
N LEU A 212 -22.96 38.35 -18.52
CA LEU A 212 -24.33 38.81 -18.54
C LEU A 212 -24.38 40.30 -18.16
N ALA A 213 -25.55 40.94 -18.28
CA ALA A 213 -25.68 42.35 -17.92
C ALA A 213 -25.38 42.59 -16.43
N GLY A 214 -24.64 43.67 -16.13
CA GLY A 214 -24.14 43.98 -14.79
C GLY A 214 -22.90 43.14 -14.42
N ASN A 215 -22.75 42.82 -13.13
CA ASN A 215 -21.63 41.99 -12.63
C ASN A 215 -21.90 40.48 -12.70
N ARG A 216 -22.97 40.06 -13.37
CA ARG A 216 -23.41 38.67 -13.43
C ARG A 216 -22.59 37.86 -14.43
N ARG A 217 -22.19 36.65 -14.03
CA ARG A 217 -21.42 35.72 -14.87
C ARG A 217 -22.00 34.31 -14.75
N PHE A 218 -22.13 33.64 -15.89
CA PHE A 218 -22.45 32.21 -15.94
C PHE A 218 -21.28 31.44 -16.54
N ARG A 219 -20.85 30.35 -15.91
CA ARG A 219 -19.85 29.42 -16.43
C ARG A 219 -20.52 28.09 -16.75
N ALA A 220 -20.46 27.66 -17.99
CA ALA A 220 -20.82 26.31 -18.39
C ALA A 220 -19.55 25.46 -18.51
N ASN A 221 -19.54 24.30 -17.86
CA ASN A 221 -18.39 23.40 -17.79
C ASN A 221 -18.75 22.06 -18.44
N LEU A 222 -17.82 21.54 -19.23
CA LEU A 222 -17.76 20.18 -19.70
C LEU A 222 -16.47 19.55 -19.16
N ASP A 223 -16.61 18.59 -18.25
CA ASP A 223 -15.50 17.82 -17.70
C ASP A 223 -15.48 16.44 -18.35
N VAL A 224 -14.28 16.00 -18.74
CA VAL A 224 -13.99 14.63 -19.17
C VAL A 224 -12.95 14.07 -18.20
N TYR A 225 -13.40 13.19 -17.31
CA TYR A 225 -12.52 12.47 -16.38
C TYR A 225 -12.00 11.20 -17.03
N ASN A 226 -10.78 10.79 -16.68
CA ASN A 226 -10.11 9.61 -17.23
C ASN A 226 -10.18 9.56 -18.77
N VAL A 227 -9.68 10.62 -19.43
CA VAL A 227 -9.65 10.77 -20.89
C VAL A 227 -8.92 9.62 -21.57
N LEU A 228 -7.85 9.12 -20.92
CA LEU A 228 -7.07 7.97 -21.39
C LEU A 228 -7.85 6.65 -21.31
N ASN A 229 -8.98 6.63 -20.59
CA ASN A 229 -9.81 5.47 -20.36
C ASN A 229 -9.03 4.28 -19.80
N GLY A 230 -8.10 4.59 -18.88
CA GLY A 230 -7.29 3.59 -18.20
C GLY A 230 -8.11 2.82 -17.17
N SER A 231 -7.71 1.58 -16.89
CA SER A 231 -8.40 0.65 -15.98
C SER A 231 -7.46 0.16 -14.87
N GLY A 232 -6.66 1.06 -14.30
CA GLY A 232 -5.70 0.72 -13.26
C GLY A 232 -6.37 0.07 -12.04
N ILE A 233 -5.71 -0.92 -11.43
CA ILE A 233 -6.20 -1.62 -10.26
C ILE A 233 -6.00 -0.72 -9.02
N LEU A 234 -7.09 -0.47 -8.28
CA LEU A 234 -7.10 0.36 -7.07
C LEU A 234 -7.16 -0.46 -5.78
N SER A 235 -7.61 -1.71 -5.88
CA SER A 235 -7.57 -2.69 -4.78
C SER A 235 -7.69 -4.10 -5.35
N GLU A 236 -7.10 -5.06 -4.65
CA GLU A 236 -7.15 -6.48 -5.02
C GLU A 236 -7.30 -7.38 -3.78
N ASN A 237 -7.56 -8.67 -4.02
CA ASN A 237 -7.57 -9.66 -2.95
C ASN A 237 -6.13 -10.11 -2.61
N TYR A 238 -5.72 -9.82 -1.37
CA TYR A 238 -4.39 -10.15 -0.84
C TYR A 238 -4.25 -11.58 -0.32
N THR A 239 -5.34 -12.37 -0.21
CA THR A 239 -5.23 -13.74 0.31
C THR A 239 -4.76 -14.67 -0.80
N TYR A 240 -3.58 -15.26 -0.62
CA TYR A 240 -3.00 -16.25 -1.51
C TYR A 240 -3.96 -17.43 -1.71
N GLY A 241 -4.18 -17.78 -2.97
CA GLY A 241 -5.14 -18.79 -3.41
C GLY A 241 -5.65 -18.49 -4.84
N PRO A 242 -6.68 -19.20 -5.32
CA PRO A 242 -7.20 -19.03 -6.69
C PRO A 242 -7.70 -17.61 -7.01
N ALA A 243 -8.10 -16.84 -5.99
CA ALA A 243 -8.59 -15.47 -6.12
C ALA A 243 -7.52 -14.41 -5.79
N TRP A 244 -6.29 -14.81 -5.49
CA TRP A 244 -5.20 -13.89 -5.20
C TRP A 244 -4.88 -13.01 -6.41
N GLN A 245 -4.70 -11.70 -6.16
CA GLN A 245 -4.57 -10.64 -7.17
C GLN A 245 -5.80 -10.43 -8.05
N LYS A 246 -6.96 -10.98 -7.68
CA LYS A 246 -8.19 -10.63 -8.36
C LYS A 246 -8.57 -9.18 -7.96
N PRO A 247 -8.72 -8.25 -8.92
CA PRO A 247 -9.11 -6.88 -8.61
C PRO A 247 -10.46 -6.83 -7.91
N THR A 248 -10.54 -6.06 -6.83
CA THR A 248 -11.79 -5.76 -6.11
C THR A 248 -12.27 -4.34 -6.38
N GLN A 249 -11.36 -3.46 -6.81
CA GLN A 249 -11.67 -2.12 -7.26
C GLN A 249 -10.75 -1.75 -8.41
N ILE A 250 -11.32 -1.19 -9.47
CA ILE A 250 -10.58 -0.65 -10.61
C ILE A 250 -10.93 0.82 -10.77
N LEU A 251 -10.06 1.54 -11.47
CA LEU A 251 -10.32 2.92 -11.83
C LEU A 251 -11.60 3.04 -12.65
N ASP A 252 -12.47 3.98 -12.27
CA ASP A 252 -13.67 4.31 -13.01
C ASP A 252 -13.34 4.63 -14.47
N GLY A 253 -14.18 4.14 -15.37
CA GLY A 253 -14.07 4.43 -16.80
C GLY A 253 -14.20 5.93 -17.08
N ARG A 254 -14.02 6.28 -18.35
CA ARG A 254 -14.17 7.67 -18.80
C ARG A 254 -15.55 8.23 -18.45
N MET A 255 -15.58 9.35 -17.77
CA MET A 255 -16.83 9.99 -17.33
C MET A 255 -16.95 11.40 -17.91
N LEU A 256 -18.12 11.70 -18.46
CA LEU A 256 -18.52 13.04 -18.88
C LEU A 256 -19.38 13.69 -17.80
N LYS A 257 -19.06 14.92 -17.43
CA LYS A 257 -19.86 15.71 -16.49
C LYS A 257 -20.12 17.11 -17.03
N PHE A 258 -21.37 17.51 -16.96
CA PHE A 258 -21.83 18.86 -17.28
C PHE A 258 -22.04 19.63 -15.98
N GLY A 259 -21.66 20.90 -15.96
CA GLY A 259 -21.80 21.75 -14.78
C GLY A 259 -22.08 23.20 -15.13
N GLY A 260 -22.78 23.89 -14.24
CA GLY A 260 -23.06 25.32 -14.34
C GLY A 260 -22.70 26.03 -13.05
N GLN A 261 -22.08 27.20 -13.15
CA GLN A 261 -21.88 28.09 -12.02
C GLN A 261 -22.37 29.48 -12.37
N PHE A 262 -23.27 30.01 -11.55
CA PHE A 262 -23.73 31.40 -11.63
C PHE A 262 -23.08 32.23 -10.52
N SER A 263 -22.65 33.44 -10.85
CA SER A 263 -22.09 34.40 -9.90
C SER A 263 -22.78 35.75 -10.09
N PHE A 264 -23.15 36.40 -8.98
CA PHE A 264 -23.89 37.66 -8.91
C PHE A 264 -23.11 38.72 -8.14
#